data_AF-A0A4Q2XFN8-F1
#
_entry.id   AF-A0A4Q2XFN8-F1
#
_cell.length_a   1.000
_cell.length_b   1.000
_cell.length_c   1.000
_cell.angle_alpha   90.00
_cell.angle_beta   90.00
_cell.angle_gamma   90.00
#
_symmetry.space_group_name_H-M   'P 1'
#
loop_
_entity.id
_entity.type
_entity.pdbx_description
1 polymer ?
#
loop_
_entity_poly.entity_id
_entity_poly.type
_entity_poly.pdbx_seq_one_letter_code
_entity_poly.pdbx_strand_id
1 'polypeptide(L)'
;MDIQIATLCDFAADYNGKLVISGTFDTLAARATPVVHPSCALAMRFCFTPEDAGRHKLSINIINEDGESLDPNNMPIEPEFEVQLPKNVPFLTRNIVMNLQGLRFEEAGIYSI
;
A
#
# COMPACT_ATOMS: atom_id res chain seq x y z
N MET A 1 -6.34 12.71 9.16
CA MET A 1 -6.14 11.87 7.97
C MET A 1 -6.82 10.54 8.24
N ASP A 2 -7.64 10.07 7.31
CA ASP A 2 -8.34 8.78 7.42
C ASP A 2 -7.95 7.85 6.26
N ILE A 3 -7.74 6.57 6.55
CA ILE A 3 -7.44 5.55 5.54
C ILE A 3 -8.75 4.84 5.22
N GLN A 4 -9.29 5.11 4.03
CA GLN A 4 -10.56 4.53 3.59
C GLN A 4 -10.37 3.14 2.97
N ILE A 5 -9.23 2.92 2.29
CA ILE A 5 -8.88 1.67 1.64
C ILE A 5 -7.38 1.44 1.86
N ALA A 6 -7.01 0.22 2.22
CA ALA A 6 -5.65 -0.31 2.15
C ALA A 6 -5.75 -1.82 1.91
N THR A 7 -5.32 -2.29 0.74
CA THR A 7 -5.46 -3.71 0.37
C THR A 7 -4.39 -4.13 -0.63
N LEU A 8 -3.94 -5.37 -0.52
CA LEU A 8 -3.18 -6.05 -1.57
C LEU A 8 -4.15 -6.62 -2.61
N CYS A 9 -3.76 -6.53 -3.87
CA CYS A 9 -4.57 -6.98 -4.98
C CYS A 9 -3.73 -7.41 -6.19
N ASP A 10 -4.30 -8.20 -7.08
CA ASP A 10 -3.65 -8.61 -8.34
C ASP A 10 -3.38 -7.40 -9.24
N PHE A 11 -4.29 -6.41 -9.23
CA PHE A 11 -4.19 -5.21 -10.06
C PHE A 11 -4.88 -4.01 -9.43
N ALA A 12 -4.23 -2.84 -9.52
CA ALA A 12 -4.85 -1.56 -9.22
C ALA A 12 -4.44 -0.46 -10.22
N ALA A 13 -5.33 0.51 -10.41
CA ALA A 13 -5.08 1.68 -11.24
C ALA A 13 -5.89 2.89 -10.76
N ASP A 14 -5.34 4.09 -10.96
CA ASP A 14 -6.08 5.34 -10.80
C ASP A 14 -6.45 5.91 -12.17
N TYR A 15 -7.74 6.03 -12.44
CA TYR A 15 -8.26 6.72 -13.62
C TYR A 15 -8.88 8.05 -13.22
N ASN A 16 -8.03 9.08 -13.11
CA ASN A 16 -8.43 10.45 -12.78
C ASN A 16 -9.23 10.54 -11.47
N GLY A 17 -8.68 9.95 -10.41
CA GLY A 17 -9.26 9.89 -9.07
C GLY A 17 -10.22 8.71 -8.84
N LYS A 18 -10.52 7.91 -9.87
CA LYS A 18 -11.27 6.66 -9.74
C LYS A 18 -10.32 5.50 -9.51
N LEU A 19 -10.24 5.02 -8.27
CA LEU A 19 -9.46 3.84 -7.92
C LEU A 19 -10.17 2.57 -8.42
N VAL A 20 -9.48 1.82 -9.28
CA VAL A 20 -9.86 0.48 -9.72
C VAL A 20 -9.01 -0.53 -8.97
N ILE A 21 -9.65 -1.53 -8.39
CA ILE A 21 -9.03 -2.62 -7.63
C ILE A 21 -9.62 -3.92 -8.17
N SER A 22 -8.76 -4.89 -8.48
CA SER A 22 -9.16 -6.21 -8.97
C SER A 22 -8.36 -7.30 -8.28
N GLY A 23 -9.06 -8.35 -7.84
CA GLY A 23 -8.42 -9.51 -7.19
C GLY A 23 -7.80 -9.16 -5.84
N THR A 24 -8.56 -8.61 -4.89
CA THR A 24 -8.07 -8.42 -3.52
C THR A 24 -7.80 -9.77 -2.87
N PHE A 25 -6.70 -9.88 -2.15
CA PHE A 25 -6.31 -11.12 -1.49
C PHE A 25 -5.66 -10.85 -0.13
N ASP A 26 -5.66 -11.87 0.71
CA ASP A 26 -5.00 -11.90 2.02
C ASP A 26 -4.04 -13.09 2.18
N THR A 27 -4.05 -14.02 1.22
CA THR A 27 -3.36 -15.32 1.34
C THR A 27 -2.65 -15.68 0.03
N LEU A 28 -1.37 -16.03 0.12
CA LEU A 28 -0.62 -16.66 -0.97
C LEU A 28 -0.55 -18.18 -0.77
N ALA A 29 -1.33 -18.93 -1.54
CA ALA A 29 -1.34 -20.39 -1.47
C ALA A 29 -0.14 -20.99 -2.22
N ALA A 30 0.93 -21.33 -1.49
CA ALA A 30 2.13 -21.95 -2.05
C ALA A 30 2.31 -23.41 -1.62
N ARG A 31 2.99 -24.21 -2.45
CA ARG A 31 3.29 -25.63 -2.17
C ARG A 31 4.65 -25.85 -1.52
N ALA A 32 5.53 -24.87 -1.60
CA ALA A 32 6.89 -24.89 -1.05
C ALA A 32 7.37 -23.45 -0.86
N THR A 33 8.36 -23.28 0.02
CA THR A 33 9.08 -22.01 0.23
C THR A 33 10.51 -22.11 -0.33
N PRO A 34 11.14 -21.00 -0.75
CA PRO A 34 10.61 -19.64 -0.75
C PRO A 34 9.52 -19.43 -1.81
N VAL A 35 8.53 -18.59 -1.49
CA VAL A 35 7.50 -18.15 -2.43
C VAL A 35 7.95 -16.86 -3.08
N VAL A 36 8.03 -16.83 -4.41
CA VAL A 36 8.25 -15.59 -5.16
C VAL A 36 6.94 -15.21 -5.83
N HIS A 37 6.24 -14.21 -5.27
CA HIS A 37 5.02 -13.67 -5.88
C HIS A 37 5.40 -12.71 -7.01
N PRO A 38 5.02 -13.01 -8.26
CA PRO A 38 5.57 -12.32 -9.42
C PRO A 38 5.19 -10.83 -9.46
N SER A 39 3.93 -10.52 -9.16
CA SER A 39 3.43 -9.14 -9.14
C SER A 39 2.14 -9.03 -8.36
N CYS A 40 2.02 -7.99 -7.54
CA CYS A 40 0.76 -7.51 -6.97
C CYS A 40 0.80 -5.98 -6.86
N ALA A 41 -0.27 -5.39 -6.35
CA ALA A 41 -0.33 -3.98 -6.03
C ALA A 41 -0.86 -3.76 -4.60
N LEU A 42 -0.25 -2.79 -3.90
CA LEU A 42 -0.87 -2.16 -2.74
C LEU A 42 -1.73 -0.98 -3.23
N ALA A 43 -3.04 -1.10 -3.04
CA ALA A 43 -4.01 -0.06 -3.35
C ALA A 43 -4.45 0.65 -2.06
N MET A 44 -4.28 1.97 -2.02
CA MET A 44 -4.67 2.78 -0.87
C MET A 44 -5.51 3.97 -1.28
N ARG A 45 -6.42 4.38 -0.40
CA ARG A 45 -7.18 5.63 -0.50
C ARG A 45 -7.18 6.34 0.84
N PHE A 46 -6.74 7.60 0.81
CA PHE A 46 -6.76 8.49 1.95
C PHE A 46 -7.86 9.53 1.78
N CYS A 47 -8.46 9.94 2.89
CA CYS A 47 -9.32 11.10 3.00
C CYS A 47 -8.65 12.13 3.92
N PHE A 48 -8.48 13.35 3.41
CA PHE A 48 -7.87 14.46 4.12
C PHE A 48 -8.90 15.55 4.36
N THR A 49 -8.87 16.16 5.54
CA THR A 49 -9.63 17.37 5.87
C THR A 49 -8.71 18.60 5.83
N PRO A 50 -9.23 19.84 5.96
CA PRO A 50 -8.38 21.03 6.04
C PRO A 50 -7.35 21.00 7.17
N GLU A 51 -7.63 20.26 8.25
CA GLU A 51 -6.71 20.08 9.39
C GLU A 51 -5.50 19.21 9.03
N ASP A 52 -5.60 18.42 7.96
CA ASP A 52 -4.52 17.58 7.44
C ASP A 52 -3.62 18.30 6.43
N ALA A 53 -3.75 19.63 6.26
CA ALA A 53 -2.91 20.36 5.32
C ALA A 53 -1.43 20.33 5.73
N GLY A 54 -0.53 20.15 4.75
CA GLY A 54 0.91 20.14 4.98
C GLY A 54 1.61 18.92 4.38
N ARG A 55 2.86 18.70 4.79
CA ARG A 55 3.71 17.60 4.33
C ARG A 55 3.42 16.33 5.13
N HIS A 56 3.21 15.22 4.43
CA HIS A 56 3.03 13.90 5.00
C HIS A 56 4.14 12.97 4.52
N LYS A 57 4.64 12.14 5.44
CA LYS A 57 5.53 11.03 5.15
C LYS A 57 4.77 9.74 5.43
N LEU A 58 4.67 8.89 4.41
CA LEU A 58 4.13 7.54 4.53
C LEU A 58 5.30 6.57 4.58
N SER A 59 5.19 5.52 5.39
CA SER A 59 6.14 4.41 5.44
C SER A 59 5.38 3.12 5.18
N ILE A 60 5.79 2.40 4.14
CA ILE A 60 5.17 1.14 3.72
C ILE A 60 6.22 0.06 3.90
N ASN A 61 5.90 -0.94 4.72
CA ASN A 61 6.79 -2.06 4.98
C ASN A 61 5.97 -3.34 5.02
N ILE A 62 6.50 -4.41 4.44
CA ILE A 62 5.95 -5.74 4.64
C ILE A 62 6.85 -6.43 5.65
N ILE A 63 6.30 -6.85 6.79
CA ILE A 63 7.07 -7.48 7.86
C ILE A 63 6.57 -8.90 8.13
N ASN A 64 7.49 -9.79 8.53
CA ASN A 64 7.15 -11.11 9.05
C ASN A 64 6.66 -11.03 10.51
N GLU A 65 6.36 -12.18 11.12
CA GLU A 65 5.90 -12.29 12.52
C GLU A 65 6.93 -11.79 13.54
N ASP A 66 8.23 -11.83 13.18
CA ASP A 66 9.34 -11.33 13.99
C ASP A 66 9.56 -9.82 13.85
N GLY A 67 8.79 -9.15 12.98
CA GLY A 67 8.90 -7.71 12.70
C GLY A 67 10.05 -7.35 11.75
N GLU A 68 10.67 -8.34 11.11
CA GLU A 68 11.71 -8.13 10.12
C GLU A 68 11.09 -7.81 8.76
N SER A 69 11.72 -6.87 8.03
CA SER A 69 11.24 -6.47 6.71
C SER A 69 11.44 -7.61 5.70
N LEU A 70 10.45 -7.83 4.85
CA LEU A 70 10.46 -8.83 3.78
C LEU A 70 11.63 -8.60 2.82
N ASP A 71 11.95 -7.34 2.53
CA ASP A 71 13.13 -6.93 1.77
C ASP A 71 13.87 -5.79 2.48
N PRO A 72 14.86 -6.11 3.34
CA PRO A 72 15.59 -5.11 4.12
C PRO A 72 16.38 -4.09 3.29
N ASN A 73 16.61 -4.36 1.99
CA ASN A 73 17.35 -3.45 1.12
C ASN A 73 16.44 -2.43 0.43
N ASN A 74 15.16 -2.76 0.24
CA ASN A 74 14.21 -1.94 -0.50
C ASN A 74 12.99 -1.49 0.34
N MET A 75 12.86 -1.97 1.58
CA MET A 75 11.81 -1.56 2.51
C MET A 75 12.40 -0.97 3.81
N PRO A 76 11.74 0.02 4.43
CA PRO A 76 10.44 0.59 4.05
C PRO A 76 10.51 1.48 2.80
N ILE A 77 9.42 1.50 2.05
CA ILE A 77 9.21 2.46 0.96
C ILE A 77 8.60 3.72 1.57
N GLU A 78 9.27 4.86 1.41
CA GLU A 78 8.92 6.10 2.11
C GLU A 78 8.48 7.22 1.17
N PRO A 79 7.28 7.16 0.55
CA PRO A 79 6.80 8.25 -0.27
C PRO A 79 6.41 9.45 0.60
N GLU A 80 6.73 10.64 0.11
CA GLU A 80 6.32 11.90 0.73
C GLU A 80 5.41 12.68 -0.22
N PHE A 81 4.39 13.31 0.34
CA PHE A 81 3.47 14.12 -0.43
C PHE A 81 2.97 15.33 0.36
N GLU A 82 2.61 16.38 -0.39
CA GLU A 82 2.03 17.58 0.17
C GLU A 82 0.51 17.58 -0.05
N VAL A 83 -0.23 17.80 1.03
CA VAL A 83 -1.68 17.91 1.03
C VAL A 83 -2.05 19.38 1.08
N GLN A 84 -2.66 19.84 -0.02
CA GLN A 84 -3.25 21.17 -0.13
C GLN A 84 -4.69 21.00 -0.62
N LEU A 85 -5.64 21.52 0.16
CA LEU A 85 -7.06 21.49 -0.19
C LEU A 85 -7.46 22.84 -0.80
N PRO A 86 -8.32 22.85 -1.84
CA PRO A 86 -8.92 24.09 -2.32
C PRO A 86 -9.76 24.75 -1.22
N LYS A 87 -9.89 26.08 -1.26
CA LYS A 87 -10.73 26.83 -0.32
C LYS A 87 -12.17 26.32 -0.37
N ASN A 88 -12.82 26.21 0.78
CA ASN A 88 -14.21 25.79 0.96
C ASN A 88 -14.52 24.34 0.54
N VAL A 89 -13.51 23.48 0.40
CA VAL A 89 -13.70 22.04 0.20
C VAL A 89 -13.61 21.32 1.56
N PRO A 90 -14.61 20.50 1.95
CA PRO A 90 -14.62 19.85 3.27
C PRO A 90 -13.61 18.71 3.38
N PHE A 91 -13.28 18.04 2.27
CA PHE A 91 -12.29 16.98 2.24
C PHE A 91 -11.72 16.75 0.83
N LEU A 92 -10.54 16.15 0.75
CA LEU A 92 -9.88 15.70 -0.47
C LEU A 92 -9.55 14.22 -0.34
N THR A 93 -9.84 13.43 -1.37
CA THR A 93 -9.36 12.04 -1.43
C THR A 93 -8.17 11.91 -2.38
N ARG A 94 -7.16 11.13 -1.98
CA ARG A 94 -6.07 10.71 -2.87
C ARG A 94 -5.92 9.19 -2.85
N ASN A 95 -5.70 8.65 -4.04
CA ASN A 95 -5.37 7.25 -4.22
C ASN A 95 -3.86 7.09 -4.37
N ILE A 96 -3.32 6.01 -3.82
CA ILE A 96 -1.94 5.57 -4.05
C ILE A 96 -2.02 4.15 -4.58
N VAL A 97 -1.36 3.91 -5.71
CA VAL A 97 -1.19 2.58 -6.29
C VAL A 97 0.30 2.30 -6.35
N MET A 98 0.72 1.27 -5.62
CA MET A 98 2.10 0.82 -5.60
C MET A 98 2.18 -0.58 -6.20
N ASN A 99 2.85 -0.72 -7.34
CA ASN A 99 3.10 -2.03 -7.95
C ASN A 99 4.32 -2.66 -7.29
N LEU A 100 4.15 -3.86 -6.76
CA LEU A 100 5.17 -4.66 -6.10
C LEU A 100 5.50 -5.85 -7.00
N GLN A 101 6.77 -6.10 -7.24
CA GLN A 101 7.22 -7.16 -8.14
C GLN A 101 8.24 -8.06 -7.44
N GLY A 102 8.13 -9.36 -7.68
CA GLY A 102 9.09 -10.35 -7.17
C GLY A 102 9.20 -10.40 -5.65
N LEU A 103 8.10 -10.11 -4.92
CA LEU A 103 8.07 -10.24 -3.46
C LEU A 103 8.43 -11.67 -3.08
N ARG A 104 9.48 -11.83 -2.27
CA ARG A 104 10.04 -13.12 -1.90
C ARG A 104 9.80 -13.39 -0.43
N PHE A 105 9.03 -14.44 -0.14
CA PHE A 105 8.69 -14.89 1.20
C PHE A 105 9.48 -16.16 1.49
N GLU A 106 10.49 -16.06 2.37
CA GLU A 106 11.39 -17.19 2.69
C GLU A 106 10.67 -18.31 3.46
N GLU A 107 9.67 -17.95 4.27
CA GLU A 107 8.97 -18.87 5.15
C GLU A 107 7.45 -18.70 5.03
N ALA A 108 6.70 -19.71 5.46
CA ALA A 108 5.26 -19.61 5.61
C ALA A 108 4.95 -18.92 6.94
N GLY A 109 3.95 -18.05 6.97
CA GLY A 109 3.57 -17.33 8.19
C GLY A 109 2.63 -16.17 7.88
N ILE A 110 2.30 -15.41 8.92
CA ILE A 110 1.52 -14.18 8.80
C ILE A 110 2.47 -13.01 8.53
N TYR A 111 2.18 -12.27 7.47
CA TYR A 111 2.87 -11.04 7.14
C TYR A 111 1.93 -9.85 7.37
N SER A 112 2.48 -8.74 7.82
CA SER A 112 1.75 -7.48 8.00
C SER A 112 2.25 -6.42 7.03
N ILE A 113 1.35 -5.56 6.58
CA ILE A 113 1.62 -4.41 5.70
C ILE A 113 0.89 -3.17 6.19
#